data_AF-A0A239JXQ5-F1
#
_entry.id   AF-A0A239JXQ5-F1
#
_cell.length_a   1.000
_cell.length_b   1.000
_cell.length_c   1.000
_cell.angle_alpha   90.00
_cell.angle_beta   90.00
_cell.angle_gamma   90.00
#
_symmetry.space_group_name_H-M   'P 1'
#
loop_
_entity.id
_entity.type
_entity.pdbx_description
1 polymer ?
#
loop_
_entity_poly.entity_id
_entity_poly.type
_entity_poly.pdbx_seq_one_letter_code
_entity_poly.pdbx_strand_id
1 'polypeptide(L)' 'MASIAHVVDPHTFVLGGGVALSAPKFIDKIKDKFDTYIYEVMRGKIRIEPASLADPGIVSAMLMAKN' A
#
# COMPACT_ATOMS: atom_id res chain seq x y z
N MET A 1 3.64 5.56 6.82
CA MET A 1 3.77 4.14 6.40
C MET A 1 4.73 3.37 7.30
N ALA A 2 6.00 3.77 7.44
CA ALA A 2 6.96 3.08 8.34
C ALA A 2 6.45 2.96 9.79
N SER A 3 5.94 4.04 10.39
CA SER A 3 5.35 3.99 11.73
C SER A 3 4.17 3.03 11.86
N ILE A 4 3.38 2.83 10.79
CA ILE A 4 2.28 1.86 10.77
C ILE A 4 2.87 0.45 10.72
N ALA A 5 3.85 0.22 9.85
CA ALA A 5 4.53 -1.06 9.71
C ALA A 5 5.18 -1.54 11.01
N HIS A 6 5.77 -0.62 11.79
CA HIS A 6 6.33 -0.92 13.11
C HIS A 6 5.31 -1.44 14.13
N VAL A 7 4.03 -1.09 13.96
CA VAL A 7 2.96 -1.46 14.89
C VAL A 7 2.23 -2.72 14.44
N VAL A 8 1.92 -2.81 13.14
CA VAL A 8 1.00 -3.85 12.62
C VAL A 8 1.69 -4.96 11.83
N ASP A 9 3.00 -4.83 11.56
CA ASP A 9 3.83 -5.76 10.77
C ASP A 9 3.09 -6.34 9.54
N PRO A 10 2.66 -5.48 8.60
CA PRO A 10 1.81 -5.92 7.49
C PRO A 10 2.66 -6.63 6.45
N HIS A 11 2.09 -7.69 5.86
CA HIS A 11 2.71 -8.34 4.71
C HIS A 11 2.69 -7.48 3.44
N THR A 12 1.71 -6.57 3.29
CA THR A 12 1.56 -5.73 2.09
C THR A 12 0.85 -4.41 2.39
N PHE A 13 1.36 -3.32 1.81
CA PHE A 13 0.61 -2.09 1.60
C PHE A 13 0.10 -2.03 0.16
N VAL A 14 -1.20 -1.78 0.00
CA VAL A 14 -1.82 -1.52 -1.30
C VAL A 14 -2.05 -0.02 -1.44
N LEU A 15 -1.42 0.61 -2.43
CA LEU A 15 -1.50 2.05 -2.68
C LEU A 15 -2.51 2.35 -3.78
N GLY A 16 -3.63 2.95 -3.41
CA GLY A 16 -4.64 3.46 -4.33
C GLY A 16 -4.57 4.98 -4.51
N GLY A 17 -5.55 5.52 -5.23
CA GLY A 17 -5.68 6.96 -5.49
C GLY A 17 -4.90 7.43 -6.71
N GLY A 18 -5.36 8.53 -7.32
CA GLY A 18 -4.84 9.00 -8.62
C GLY A 18 -3.35 9.32 -8.63
N VAL A 19 -2.79 9.77 -7.50
CA VAL A 19 -1.35 10.05 -7.41
C VAL A 19 -0.53 8.78 -7.51
N ALA A 20 -0.90 7.72 -6.77
CA ALA A 20 -0.15 6.48 -6.75
C ALA A 20 -0.21 5.72 -8.08
N LEU A 21 -1.33 5.85 -8.79
CA LEU A 21 -1.60 5.09 -10.02
C LEU A 21 -1.16 5.83 -11.30
N SER A 22 -1.13 7.16 -11.30
CA SER A 22 -0.86 7.95 -12.52
C SER A 22 0.55 8.56 -12.56
N ALA A 23 1.24 8.69 -11.42
CA ALA A 23 2.57 9.31 -11.38
C ALA A 23 3.67 8.28 -11.68
N PRO A 24 4.47 8.46 -12.75
CA PRO A 24 5.55 7.53 -13.09
C PRO A 24 6.55 7.40 -11.94
N LYS A 25 6.94 6.15 -11.63
CA LYS A 25 7.91 5.80 -10.56
C LYS A 25 7.51 6.25 -9.15
N PHE A 26 6.26 6.68 -8.93
CA PHE A 26 5.84 7.12 -7.60
C PHE A 26 5.96 5.99 -6.58
N ILE A 27 5.49 4.80 -6.93
CA ILE A 27 5.59 3.62 -6.06
C ILE A 27 7.05 3.27 -5.76
N ASP A 28 7.94 3.33 -6.76
CA ASP A 28 9.36 3.06 -6.57
C ASP A 28 10.00 4.06 -5.59
N LYS A 29 9.71 5.36 -5.75
CA LYS A 29 10.17 6.39 -4.81
C LYS A 29 9.63 6.18 -3.40
N ILE A 30 8.41 5.70 -3.27
CA ILE A 30 7.82 5.37 -1.97
C ILE A 30 8.51 4.15 -1.35
N LYS A 31 8.84 3.12 -2.15
CA LYS A 31 9.62 1.96 -1.70
C LYS A 31 11.00 2.39 -1.17
N ASP A 32 11.72 3.19 -1.95
CA ASP A 32 13.03 3.71 -1.55
C ASP A 32 12.95 4.50 -0.24
N LYS A 33 11.96 5.41 -0.14
CA LYS A 33 11.79 6.23 1.06
C LYS A 33 11.37 5.39 2.27
N PHE A 34 10.51 4.40 2.08
CA PHE A 34 10.07 3.49 3.14
C PHE A 34 11.23 2.71 3.74
N ASP A 35 12.14 2.20 2.91
CA ASP A 35 13.29 1.40 3.35
C ASP A 35 14.24 2.19 4.28
N THR A 36 14.33 3.52 4.09
CA THR A 36 15.13 4.40 4.96
C THR A 36 14.57 4.57 6.38
N TYR A 37 13.28 4.25 6.62
CA TYR A 37 12.62 4.47 7.91
C TYR A 37 12.16 3.19 8.62
N ILE A 38 12.19 2.05 7.92
CA ILE A 38 11.80 0.77 8.49
C ILE A 38 12.98 0.12 9.25
N TYR A 39 12.68 -0.74 10.22
CA TYR A 39 13.70 -1.46 10.98
C TYR A 39 14.44 -2.41 10.05
N GLU A 40 15.75 -2.56 10.26
CA GLU A 40 16.60 -3.37 9.38
C GLU A 40 16.08 -4.80 9.24
N VAL A 41 15.56 -5.37 10.33
CA VAL A 41 14.99 -6.72 10.35
C VAL A 41 13.70 -6.86 9.53
N MET A 42 13.05 -5.77 9.12
CA MET A 42 11.81 -5.74 8.33
C MET A 42 12.06 -5.34 6.86
N ARG A 43 13.25 -4.82 6.53
CA ARG A 43 13.60 -4.42 5.15
C ARG A 43 13.42 -5.59 4.19
N GLY A 44 12.86 -5.32 3.03
CA GLY A 44 12.58 -6.32 1.99
C GLY A 44 11.46 -7.34 2.30
N LYS A 45 10.83 -7.30 3.49
CA LYS A 45 9.77 -8.25 3.87
C LYS A 45 8.35 -7.76 3.55
N ILE A 46 8.16 -6.45 3.46
CA ILE A 46 6.85 -5.82 3.27
C ILE A 46 6.70 -5.41 1.81
N ARG A 47 5.67 -5.93 1.14
CA ARG A 47 5.37 -5.51 -0.24
C ARG A 47 4.65 -4.17 -0.29
N ILE A 48 4.91 -3.40 -1.33
CA ILE A 48 4.21 -2.14 -1.63
C ILE A 48 3.74 -2.22 -3.08
N GLU A 49 2.43 -2.36 -3.27
CA GLU A 49 1.83 -2.67 -4.57
C GLU A 49 0.76 -1.63 -4.95
N PRO A 50 0.57 -1.33 -6.25
CA PRO A 50 -0.54 -0.51 -6.70
C PRO A 50 -1.87 -1.24 -6.47
N ALA A 51 -2.92 -0.46 -6.18
CA ALA A 51 -4.29 -0.98 -6.25
C ALA A 51 -4.64 -1.36 -7.69
N SER A 52 -5.37 -2.47 -7.86
CA SER A 52 -5.78 -2.99 -9.17
C SER A 52 -7.27 -2.77 -9.49
N LEU A 53 -8.09 -2.43 -8.48
CA LEU A 53 -9.51 -2.16 -8.67
C LEU A 53 -9.72 -0.71 -9.13
N ALA A 54 -10.55 -0.53 -10.16
CA ALA A 54 -10.95 0.79 -10.64
C ALA A 54 -11.82 1.54 -9.61
N ASP A 55 -12.73 0.82 -8.95
CA ASP A 55 -13.61 1.39 -7.92
C ASP A 55 -13.75 0.45 -6.71
N PRO A 56 -12.74 0.41 -5.82
CA PRO A 56 -12.78 -0.45 -4.63
C PRO A 56 -13.91 -0.07 -3.66
N GLY A 57 -14.37 1.19 -3.69
CA GLY A 57 -15.44 1.68 -2.82
C GLY A 57 -16.79 1.08 -3.19
N ILE A 58 -17.17 1.15 -4.48
CA ILE A 58 -18.41 0.55 -4.96
C ILE A 58 -18.40 -0.97 -4.80
N VAL A 59 -17.28 -1.62 -5.15
CA VAL A 59 -17.15 -3.08 -5.00
C VAL A 59 -17.35 -3.50 -3.53
N SER A 60 -16.73 -2.77 -2.59
CA SER A 60 -16.91 -3.04 -1.16
C SER A 60 -18.34 -2.78 -0.70
N ALA A 61 -18.98 -1.69 -1.15
CA ALA A 61 -20.36 -1.38 -0.77
C ALA A 61 -21.35 -2.46 -1.25
N MET A 62 -21.18 -2.97 -2.48
CA MET A 62 -21.97 -4.08 -2.99
C MET A 62 -21.77 -5.36 -2.20
N LEU A 63 -20.52 -5.67 -1.83
CA LEU A 63 -20.21 -6.84 -1.00
C LEU A 63 -20.88 -6.74 0.38
N MET A 64 -20.84 -5.56 0.99
CA MET A 64 -21.45 -5.31 2.31
C MET A 64 -22.99 -5.35 2.25
N ALA A 65 -23.60 -4.86 1.18
CA ALA A 65 -25.07 -4.86 1.01
C ALA A 65 -25.66 -6.25 0.71
N LYS A 66 -24.83 -7.25 0.38
CA LYS A 66 -25.27 -8.61 0.03
C LYS A 66 -25.39 -9.54 1.25
N ASN A 67 -24.90 -9.11 2.42
CA ASN A 67 -25.02 -9.80 3.71
C ASN A 67 -26.02 -9.08 4.63
#